data_AF-D8M476-F1
#
_entry.id   AF-D8M476-F1
#
_cell.length_a   1.000
_cell.length_b   1.000
_cell.length_c   1.000
_cell.angle_alpha   90.00
_cell.angle_beta   90.00
_cell.angle_gamma   90.00
#
_symmetry.space_group_name_H-M   'P 1'
#
loop_
_entity.id
_entity.type
_entity.pdbx_description
1 polymer ?
#
loop_
_entity_poly.entity_id
_entity_poly.type
_entity_poly.pdbx_seq_one_letter_code
_entity_poly.pdbx_strand_id
1 'polypeptide(L)'
;MQNIADFVNSTINNYRIDSSIIQSVQGCLGKEWKPNGWISLILSNRECVVLRFNNGVFMNQGFVVNEQKVLKVFGNHQIGAISYNEEQSIEVVEGIVDLDHGSRFEGLVLTENNFGIPFGYGEMYDDDGILVYKGIMINWKRFGYGTSYHNNGCIEYEGYWCDDNRFGIGKVYDRYGKLVNECEWYNGIECDIEEIYEGDGSKPLNIGMKHLKLIDYCVLVDWDVSLLYNLESIEIGNDCFGSVQTFKIDRLNRLKTIKIGDNSFTQKKNGWGIDESKSFHILNCKSLESIQIGEYSFSDYAGDFELKNLPQLQSIQIGTIGSQSWNFSYCSFVIRGIDMILNI
;
A
#
# COMPACT_ATOMS: atom_id res chain seq x y z
N MET A 1 2.23 -5.63 8.31
CA MET A 1 0.96 -5.06 8.79
C MET A 1 1.10 -4.01 9.88
N GLN A 2 1.96 -4.17 10.91
CA GLN A 2 2.05 -3.16 11.98
C GLN A 2 2.38 -1.75 11.47
N ASN A 3 3.35 -1.59 10.56
CA ASN A 3 3.67 -0.28 9.98
C ASN A 3 2.47 0.38 9.27
N ILE A 4 1.62 -0.42 8.60
CA ILE A 4 0.39 0.08 7.96
C ILE A 4 -0.59 0.57 9.01
N ALA A 5 -0.82 -0.22 10.07
CA ALA A 5 -1.71 0.16 11.15
C ALA A 5 -1.23 1.43 11.86
N ASP A 6 0.07 1.55 12.12
CA ASP A 6 0.68 2.74 12.74
C ASP A 6 0.49 3.97 11.84
N PHE A 7 0.73 3.84 10.54
CA PHE A 7 0.51 4.90 9.55
C PHE A 7 -0.96 5.36 9.51
N VAL A 8 -1.91 4.43 9.36
CA VAL A 8 -3.32 4.76 9.29
C VAL A 8 -3.81 5.36 10.61
N ASN A 9 -3.48 4.76 11.75
CA ASN A 9 -3.87 5.27 13.07
C ASN A 9 -3.27 6.64 13.40
N SER A 10 -2.14 7.01 12.79
CA SER A 10 -1.58 8.36 12.89
C SER A 10 -2.30 9.38 12.01
N THR A 11 -3.00 8.91 10.97
CA THR A 11 -3.72 9.74 10.00
C THR A 11 -5.15 10.04 10.45
N ILE A 12 -5.88 9.04 10.92
CA ILE A 12 -7.29 9.16 11.29
C ILE A 12 -7.48 9.20 12.79
N ASN A 13 -8.25 10.17 13.28
CA ASN A 13 -8.62 10.28 14.69
C ASN A 13 -9.90 9.48 14.99
N ASN A 14 -10.06 9.06 16.25
CA ASN A 14 -11.28 8.39 16.74
C ASN A 14 -11.66 7.08 16.03
N TYR A 15 -10.73 6.44 15.32
CA TYR A 15 -10.88 5.09 14.79
C TYR A 15 -9.52 4.41 14.84
N ARG A 16 -9.44 3.21 15.43
CA ARG A 16 -8.19 2.51 15.65
C ARG A 16 -8.24 1.14 14.97
N ILE A 17 -7.30 0.90 14.09
CA ILE A 17 -7.10 -0.36 13.39
C ILE A 17 -6.06 -1.18 14.12
N ASP A 18 -6.43 -2.42 14.47
CA ASP A 18 -5.48 -3.42 14.92
C ASP A 18 -4.78 -4.03 13.70
N SER A 19 -3.45 -4.16 13.75
CA SER A 19 -2.70 -4.76 12.65
C SER A 19 -3.02 -6.25 12.43
N SER A 20 -3.57 -6.94 13.44
CA SER A 20 -3.94 -8.36 13.39
C SER A 20 -5.14 -8.66 12.50
N ILE A 21 -6.01 -7.67 12.27
CA ILE A 21 -7.21 -7.83 11.45
C ILE A 21 -7.00 -7.41 9.99
N ILE A 22 -5.87 -6.75 9.67
CA ILE A 22 -5.56 -6.34 8.29
C ILE A 22 -5.19 -7.58 7.47
N GLN A 23 -6.02 -7.93 6.50
CA GLN A 23 -5.80 -9.07 5.61
C GLN A 23 -4.97 -8.66 4.39
N SER A 24 -5.31 -7.55 3.77
CA SER A 24 -4.58 -7.01 2.62
C SER A 24 -4.68 -5.48 2.56
N VAL A 25 -3.74 -4.88 1.84
CA VAL A 25 -3.67 -3.43 1.65
C VAL A 25 -3.39 -3.17 0.18
N GLN A 26 -4.21 -2.34 -0.45
CA GLN A 26 -4.02 -1.94 -1.83
C GLN A 26 -3.85 -0.44 -1.90
N GLY A 27 -2.90 0.02 -2.72
CA GLY A 27 -2.47 1.40 -2.72
C GLY A 27 -1.19 1.58 -3.51
N CYS A 28 -0.87 2.83 -3.85
CA CYS A 28 0.43 3.16 -4.41
C CYS A 28 1.14 4.23 -3.60
N LEU A 29 2.46 4.17 -3.67
CA LEU A 29 3.34 5.26 -3.27
C LEU A 29 3.70 6.06 -4.52
N GLY A 30 3.62 7.39 -4.40
CA GLY A 30 4.05 8.34 -5.41
C GLY A 30 5.53 8.68 -5.27
N LYS A 31 5.85 9.97 -5.38
CA LYS A 31 7.22 10.46 -5.17
C LYS A 31 7.61 10.27 -3.70
N GLU A 32 8.90 10.11 -3.45
CA GLU A 32 9.46 10.07 -2.08
C GLU A 32 8.80 9.02 -1.16
N TRP A 33 8.32 7.91 -1.74
CA TRP A 33 7.70 6.81 -1.00
C TRP A 33 6.41 7.19 -0.25
N LYS A 34 5.75 8.29 -0.63
CA LYS A 34 4.56 8.76 0.06
C LYS A 34 3.26 8.23 -0.56
N PRO A 35 2.26 7.81 0.23
CA PRO A 35 0.96 7.37 -0.29
C PRO A 35 0.32 8.35 -1.25
N ASN A 36 -0.16 7.87 -2.39
CA ASN A 36 -0.77 8.69 -3.42
C ASN A 36 -1.99 7.99 -4.04
N GLY A 37 -3.11 8.71 -4.12
CA GLY A 37 -4.39 8.14 -4.52
C GLY A 37 -5.11 7.45 -3.36
N TRP A 38 -5.95 6.47 -3.69
CA TRP A 38 -6.68 5.69 -2.69
C TRP A 38 -5.81 4.58 -2.11
N ILE A 39 -5.87 4.46 -0.79
CA ILE A 39 -5.35 3.34 -0.02
C ILE A 39 -6.54 2.60 0.59
N SER A 40 -6.66 1.31 0.31
CA SER A 40 -7.70 0.43 0.87
C SER A 40 -7.06 -0.59 1.81
N LEU A 41 -7.69 -0.83 2.95
CA LEU A 41 -7.39 -1.91 3.86
C LEU A 41 -8.60 -2.83 3.89
N ILE A 42 -8.39 -4.10 3.58
CA ILE A 42 -9.41 -5.14 3.71
C ILE A 42 -9.20 -5.84 5.06
N LEU A 43 -10.24 -5.86 5.89
CA LEU A 43 -10.17 -6.35 7.26
C LEU A 43 -10.92 -7.67 7.43
N SER A 44 -10.44 -8.53 8.34
CA SER A 44 -11.00 -9.87 8.59
C SER A 44 -12.41 -9.88 9.19
N ASN A 45 -12.86 -8.73 9.73
CA ASN A 45 -14.22 -8.51 10.21
C ASN A 45 -15.21 -8.10 9.09
N ARG A 46 -14.81 -8.23 7.81
CA ARG A 46 -15.57 -7.81 6.62
C ARG A 46 -15.78 -6.29 6.51
N GLU A 47 -14.97 -5.52 7.22
CA GLU A 47 -14.88 -4.07 7.01
C GLU A 47 -13.79 -3.76 5.98
N CYS A 48 -13.98 -2.63 5.31
CA CYS A 48 -13.01 -2.05 4.39
C CYS A 48 -12.80 -0.59 4.77
N VAL A 49 -11.54 -0.20 4.95
CA VAL A 49 -11.15 1.17 5.23
C VAL A 49 -10.51 1.74 3.97
N VAL A 50 -11.07 2.81 3.42
CA VAL A 50 -10.54 3.51 2.25
C VAL A 50 -10.18 4.94 2.62
N LEU A 51 -8.97 5.37 2.29
CA LEU A 51 -8.44 6.70 2.61
C LEU A 51 -7.74 7.27 1.38
N ARG A 52 -8.01 8.53 1.06
CA ARG A 52 -7.40 9.22 -0.08
C ARG A 52 -6.23 10.10 0.35
N PHE A 53 -5.12 9.97 -0.36
CA PHE A 53 -3.90 10.74 -0.13
C PHE A 53 -3.43 11.45 -1.40
N ASN A 54 -2.69 12.54 -1.22
CA ASN A 54 -1.90 13.19 -2.24
C ASN A 54 -0.48 13.34 -1.72
N ASN A 55 0.45 12.53 -2.23
CA ASN A 55 1.85 12.52 -1.84
C ASN A 55 2.08 12.54 -0.31
N GLY A 56 1.36 11.68 0.42
CA GLY A 56 1.45 11.51 1.87
C GLY A 56 0.52 12.40 2.69
N VAL A 57 -0.10 13.41 2.07
CA VAL A 57 -1.09 14.26 2.73
C VAL A 57 -2.47 13.63 2.63
N PHE A 58 -3.11 13.37 3.77
CA PHE A 58 -4.50 12.89 3.80
C PHE A 58 -5.43 13.96 3.23
N MET A 59 -6.25 13.58 2.26
CA MET A 59 -7.10 14.51 1.50
C MET A 59 -8.44 14.77 2.16
N ASN A 60 -8.57 14.45 3.44
CA ASN A 60 -9.84 14.55 4.17
C ASN A 60 -10.95 13.83 3.40
N GLN A 61 -10.67 12.64 2.86
CA GLN A 61 -11.67 11.83 2.18
C GLN A 61 -11.40 10.38 2.49
N GLY A 62 -12.33 9.75 3.19
CA GLY A 62 -12.21 8.34 3.53
C GLY A 62 -13.48 7.77 4.15
N PHE A 63 -13.57 6.45 4.16
CA PHE A 63 -14.74 5.72 4.60
C PHE A 63 -14.32 4.43 5.31
N VAL A 64 -15.08 4.04 6.34
CA VAL A 64 -15.16 2.66 6.81
C VAL A 64 -16.49 2.12 6.33
N VAL A 65 -16.46 1.03 5.57
CA VAL A 65 -17.67 0.38 5.04
C VAL A 65 -17.65 -1.09 5.39
N ASN A 66 -18.82 -1.69 5.51
CA ASN A 66 -18.99 -3.14 5.46
C ASN A 66 -19.89 -3.50 4.28
N GLU A 67 -20.33 -4.77 4.18
CA GLU A 67 -21.19 -5.23 3.08
C GLU A 67 -22.59 -4.58 3.06
N GLN A 68 -22.99 -3.81 4.07
CA GLN A 68 -24.36 -3.29 4.23
C GLN A 68 -24.45 -1.76 4.32
N LYS A 69 -23.46 -1.09 4.91
CA LYS A 69 -23.53 0.35 5.16
C LYS A 69 -22.16 1.01 5.26
N VAL A 70 -22.17 2.33 5.17
CA VAL A 70 -21.06 3.17 5.59
C VAL A 70 -21.09 3.30 7.11
N LEU A 71 -20.04 2.81 7.76
CA LEU A 71 -19.89 2.81 9.21
C LEU A 71 -19.32 4.12 9.74
N LYS A 72 -18.41 4.72 8.97
CA LYS A 72 -17.75 5.97 9.32
C LYS A 72 -17.29 6.71 8.08
N VAL A 73 -17.25 8.03 8.15
CA VAL A 73 -16.68 8.92 7.15
C VAL A 73 -15.52 9.66 7.80
N PHE A 74 -14.44 9.88 7.06
CA PHE A 74 -13.28 10.63 7.51
C PHE A 74 -13.07 11.87 6.64
N GLY A 75 -12.88 13.01 7.30
CA GLY A 75 -12.44 14.25 6.66
C GLY A 75 -13.57 15.19 6.29
N ASN A 76 -13.56 15.67 5.05
CA ASN A 76 -14.38 16.78 4.62
C ASN A 76 -15.84 16.35 4.64
N HIS A 77 -16.59 17.17 5.35
CA HIS A 77 -18.01 17.09 5.64
C HIS A 77 -18.90 17.26 4.40
N GLN A 78 -18.44 16.91 3.20
CA GLN A 78 -19.18 17.03 1.94
C GLN A 78 -19.12 15.72 1.16
N ILE A 79 -20.29 15.12 0.91
CA ILE A 79 -20.45 13.96 0.05
C ILE A 79 -21.35 14.42 -1.11
N GLY A 80 -20.74 14.66 -2.27
CA GLY A 80 -21.45 15.30 -3.38
C GLY A 80 -21.94 16.70 -3.00
N ALA A 81 -23.24 16.93 -3.11
CA ALA A 81 -23.88 18.20 -2.75
C ALA A 81 -24.31 18.28 -1.28
N ILE A 82 -24.20 17.19 -0.51
CA ILE A 82 -24.69 17.12 0.88
C ILE A 82 -23.57 17.44 1.84
N SER A 83 -23.83 18.35 2.79
CA SER A 83 -22.91 18.62 3.89
C SER A 83 -23.29 17.74 5.10
N TYR A 84 -22.40 16.85 5.54
CA TYR A 84 -22.59 16.03 6.75
C TYR A 84 -21.73 16.57 7.89
N ASN A 85 -22.16 16.58 9.15
CA ASN A 85 -21.29 16.85 10.31
C ASN A 85 -21.28 15.60 11.21
N GLU A 86 -20.12 15.17 11.73
CA GLU A 86 -20.02 14.02 12.64
C GLU A 86 -20.90 14.16 13.90
N GLU A 87 -21.24 15.40 14.29
CA GLU A 87 -22.10 15.71 15.45
C GLU A 87 -23.61 15.71 15.13
N GLN A 88 -23.99 15.67 13.85
CA GLN A 88 -25.40 15.61 13.44
C GLN A 88 -25.75 14.16 13.09
N SER A 89 -26.92 13.71 13.56
CA SER A 89 -27.45 12.40 13.17
C SER A 89 -27.74 12.40 11.67
N ILE A 90 -26.87 11.76 10.91
CA ILE A 90 -27.03 11.52 9.48
C ILE A 90 -28.26 10.63 9.29
N GLU A 91 -29.26 11.13 8.56
CA GLU A 91 -30.43 10.33 8.20
C GLU A 91 -30.12 9.55 6.92
N VAL A 92 -29.83 8.26 7.10
CA VAL A 92 -29.73 7.30 6.00
C VAL A 92 -31.02 6.50 5.98
N VAL A 93 -31.75 6.57 4.88
CA VAL A 93 -33.06 5.90 4.70
C VAL A 93 -33.03 5.02 3.47
N GLU A 94 -33.90 4.02 3.43
CA GLU A 94 -34.20 3.32 2.18
C GLU A 94 -34.91 4.29 1.22
N GLY A 95 -34.42 4.37 -0.01
CA GLY A 95 -34.93 5.32 -0.99
C GLY A 95 -34.51 5.00 -2.42
N ILE A 96 -34.99 5.82 -3.34
CA ILE A 96 -34.70 5.75 -4.77
C ILE A 96 -34.07 7.08 -5.20
N VAL A 97 -32.97 7.02 -5.93
CA VAL A 97 -32.34 8.19 -6.56
C VAL A 97 -32.29 7.96 -8.06
N ASP A 98 -32.98 8.81 -8.81
CA ASP A 98 -32.99 8.81 -10.28
C ASP A 98 -32.08 9.92 -10.81
N LEU A 99 -31.29 9.62 -11.84
CA LEU A 99 -30.56 10.61 -12.63
C LEU A 99 -31.37 11.04 -13.85
N ASP A 100 -31.14 12.26 -14.35
CA ASP A 100 -31.89 12.83 -15.48
C ASP A 100 -31.82 11.98 -16.77
N HIS A 101 -30.74 11.22 -16.95
CA HIS A 101 -30.55 10.33 -18.09
C HIS A 101 -31.15 8.92 -17.90
N GLY A 102 -31.83 8.66 -16.78
CA GLY A 102 -32.59 7.42 -16.55
C GLY A 102 -31.93 6.37 -15.66
N SER A 103 -30.65 6.50 -15.32
CA SER A 103 -30.03 5.57 -14.36
C SER A 103 -30.59 5.75 -12.96
N ARG A 104 -30.71 4.63 -12.24
CA ARG A 104 -31.40 4.58 -10.95
C ARG A 104 -30.56 3.86 -9.92
N PHE A 105 -30.65 4.33 -8.67
CA PHE A 105 -30.18 3.62 -7.50
C PHE A 105 -31.36 3.36 -6.55
N GLU A 106 -31.48 2.13 -6.05
CA GLU A 106 -32.47 1.73 -5.04
C GLU A 106 -31.73 1.15 -3.82
N GLY A 107 -31.88 1.75 -2.64
CA GLY A 107 -31.22 1.27 -1.42
C GLY A 107 -31.01 2.36 -0.38
N LEU A 108 -29.91 2.29 0.37
CA LEU A 108 -29.57 3.28 1.40
C LEU A 108 -29.14 4.62 0.79
N VAL A 109 -29.91 5.66 1.11
CA VAL A 109 -29.76 7.02 0.60
C VAL A 109 -29.51 7.98 1.74
N LEU A 110 -28.47 8.81 1.60
CA LEU A 110 -28.25 9.97 2.46
C LEU A 110 -29.12 11.13 1.96
N THR A 111 -29.96 11.68 2.82
CA THR A 111 -30.89 12.76 2.47
C THR A 111 -30.55 14.09 3.15
N GLU A 112 -30.70 15.19 2.42
CA GLU A 112 -30.64 16.56 2.95
C GLU A 112 -31.57 17.47 2.11
N ASN A 113 -32.51 18.19 2.74
CA ASN A 113 -33.38 19.17 2.07
C ASN A 113 -34.07 18.67 0.78
N ASN A 114 -34.62 17.44 0.81
CA ASN A 114 -35.24 16.73 -0.34
C ASN A 114 -34.27 16.31 -1.46
N PHE A 115 -32.97 16.47 -1.28
CA PHE A 115 -31.94 15.89 -2.14
C PHE A 115 -31.46 14.57 -1.52
N GLY A 116 -31.25 13.55 -2.36
CA GLY A 116 -30.80 12.24 -1.93
C GLY A 116 -29.59 11.80 -2.74
N ILE A 117 -28.60 11.20 -2.09
CA ILE A 117 -27.47 10.55 -2.76
C ILE A 117 -27.31 9.10 -2.30
N PRO A 118 -26.90 8.18 -3.19
CA PRO A 118 -26.54 6.83 -2.77
C PRO A 118 -25.50 6.86 -1.65
N PHE A 119 -25.78 6.19 -0.53
CA PHE A 119 -24.92 6.20 0.64
C PHE A 119 -25.08 4.93 1.48
N GLY A 120 -24.59 3.81 0.95
CA GLY A 120 -24.68 2.50 1.57
C GLY A 120 -24.99 1.42 0.55
N TYR A 121 -25.50 0.28 1.04
CA TYR A 121 -25.87 -0.83 0.17
C TYR A 121 -27.08 -0.49 -0.69
N GLY A 122 -27.05 -0.91 -1.95
CA GLY A 122 -28.21 -0.84 -2.84
C GLY A 122 -27.94 -1.49 -4.19
N GLU A 123 -28.91 -1.33 -5.08
CA GLU A 123 -28.94 -1.84 -6.43
C GLU A 123 -28.88 -0.66 -7.42
N MET A 124 -27.98 -0.73 -8.39
CA MET A 124 -27.87 0.26 -9.46
C MET A 124 -28.38 -0.34 -10.77
N TYR A 125 -29.18 0.44 -11.47
CA TYR A 125 -29.76 0.15 -12.77
C TYR A 125 -29.29 1.18 -13.79
N ASP A 126 -29.00 0.74 -15.02
CA ASP A 126 -28.72 1.63 -16.14
C ASP A 126 -29.99 2.31 -16.68
N ASP A 127 -29.85 3.12 -17.73
CA ASP A 127 -30.95 3.85 -18.39
C ASP A 127 -31.94 2.96 -19.15
N ASP A 128 -31.58 1.70 -19.41
CA ASP A 128 -32.48 0.67 -19.93
C ASP A 128 -33.21 -0.10 -18.81
N GLY A 129 -32.93 0.22 -17.54
CA GLY A 129 -33.50 -0.47 -16.38
C GLY A 129 -32.87 -1.83 -16.10
N ILE A 130 -31.67 -2.10 -16.63
CA ILE A 130 -30.93 -3.34 -16.41
C ILE A 130 -30.10 -3.20 -15.15
N LEU A 131 -30.16 -4.20 -14.26
CA LEU A 131 -29.33 -4.26 -13.07
C LEU A 131 -27.85 -4.35 -13.46
N VAL A 132 -27.06 -3.39 -13.01
CA VAL A 132 -25.61 -3.31 -13.31
C VAL A 132 -24.74 -3.55 -12.09
N TYR A 133 -25.22 -3.28 -10.87
CA TYR A 133 -24.42 -3.45 -9.66
C TYR A 133 -25.26 -3.65 -8.39
N LYS A 134 -24.73 -4.44 -7.44
CA LYS A 134 -25.19 -4.54 -6.05
C LYS A 134 -24.01 -4.39 -5.11
N GLY A 135 -24.12 -3.51 -4.11
CA GLY A 135 -23.06 -3.30 -3.13
C GLY A 135 -23.07 -1.89 -2.56
N ILE A 136 -21.98 -1.50 -1.89
CA ILE A 136 -21.87 -0.16 -1.31
C ILE A 136 -21.66 0.88 -2.41
N MET A 137 -22.55 1.86 -2.43
CA MET A 137 -22.44 3.04 -3.27
C MET A 137 -22.38 4.29 -2.42
N ILE A 138 -21.42 5.16 -2.71
CA ILE A 138 -21.29 6.47 -2.08
C ILE A 138 -21.21 7.49 -3.21
N ASN A 139 -22.26 8.31 -3.34
CA ASN A 139 -22.39 9.34 -4.37
C ASN A 139 -22.06 8.81 -5.78
N TRP A 140 -22.80 7.80 -6.21
CA TRP A 140 -22.68 7.16 -7.54
C TRP A 140 -21.32 6.51 -7.83
N LYS A 141 -20.53 6.23 -6.79
CA LYS A 141 -19.28 5.50 -6.91
C LYS A 141 -19.30 4.25 -6.06
N ARG A 142 -18.82 3.15 -6.64
CA ARG A 142 -18.74 1.84 -5.98
C ARG A 142 -17.58 1.81 -4.98
N PHE A 143 -17.84 1.29 -3.78
CA PHE A 143 -16.85 1.11 -2.72
C PHE A 143 -17.04 -0.24 -2.03
N GLY A 144 -16.02 -0.72 -1.32
CA GLY A 144 -16.12 -1.96 -0.54
C GLY A 144 -16.39 -3.18 -1.40
N TYR A 145 -16.94 -4.24 -0.80
CA TYR A 145 -17.30 -5.45 -1.54
C TYR A 145 -18.60 -5.26 -2.31
N GLY A 146 -18.66 -5.71 -3.57
CA GLY A 146 -19.88 -5.69 -4.37
C GLY A 146 -19.77 -6.49 -5.66
N THR A 147 -20.92 -6.64 -6.32
CA THR A 147 -21.11 -7.49 -7.48
C THR A 147 -21.64 -6.67 -8.64
N SER A 148 -20.99 -6.70 -9.80
CA SER A 148 -21.52 -6.16 -11.05
C SER A 148 -22.02 -7.27 -11.97
N TYR A 149 -22.89 -6.91 -12.92
CA TYR A 149 -23.62 -7.85 -13.75
C TYR A 149 -23.47 -7.51 -15.23
N HIS A 150 -23.43 -8.54 -16.05
CA HIS A 150 -23.64 -8.44 -17.49
C HIS A 150 -25.11 -8.12 -17.77
N ASN A 151 -25.38 -7.59 -18.97
CA ASN A 151 -26.74 -7.24 -19.38
C ASN A 151 -27.73 -8.42 -19.47
N ASN A 152 -27.24 -9.67 -19.40
CA ASN A 152 -28.07 -10.87 -19.33
C ASN A 152 -28.35 -11.32 -17.88
N GLY A 153 -27.94 -10.53 -16.88
CA GLY A 153 -28.10 -10.81 -15.46
C GLY A 153 -27.07 -11.77 -14.85
N CYS A 154 -26.14 -12.31 -15.64
CA CYS A 154 -25.01 -13.07 -15.09
C CYS A 154 -24.04 -12.14 -14.37
N ILE A 155 -23.38 -12.62 -13.31
CA ILE A 155 -22.31 -11.87 -12.64
C ILE A 155 -21.21 -11.57 -13.65
N GLU A 156 -20.72 -10.33 -13.65
CA GLU A 156 -19.57 -9.88 -14.44
C GLU A 156 -18.31 -9.84 -13.57
N TYR A 157 -18.44 -9.24 -12.39
CA TYR A 157 -17.38 -9.18 -11.40
C TYR A 157 -17.94 -9.27 -9.99
N GLU A 158 -17.22 -9.94 -9.12
CA GLU A 158 -17.51 -10.02 -7.69
C GLU A 158 -16.21 -9.77 -6.92
N GLY A 159 -16.18 -8.70 -6.14
CA GLY A 159 -14.97 -8.35 -5.39
C GLY A 159 -15.02 -6.95 -4.82
N TYR A 160 -13.85 -6.44 -4.47
CA TYR A 160 -13.72 -5.13 -3.86
C TYR A 160 -13.66 -4.00 -4.92
N TRP A 161 -14.16 -2.83 -4.52
CA TRP A 161 -14.28 -1.61 -5.31
C TRP A 161 -13.75 -0.43 -4.50
N CYS A 162 -13.16 0.55 -5.20
CA CYS A 162 -12.80 1.83 -4.62
C CYS A 162 -12.95 2.91 -5.70
N ASP A 163 -13.75 3.93 -5.41
CA ASP A 163 -13.93 5.09 -6.30
C ASP A 163 -14.28 4.68 -7.73
N ASP A 164 -15.24 3.75 -7.85
CA ASP A 164 -15.74 3.17 -9.11
C ASP A 164 -14.79 2.26 -9.89
N ASN A 165 -13.63 1.95 -9.31
CA ASN A 165 -12.64 1.04 -9.90
C ASN A 165 -12.59 -0.28 -9.14
N ARG A 166 -12.37 -1.39 -9.84
CA ARG A 166 -12.03 -2.68 -9.20
C ARG A 166 -10.74 -2.50 -8.37
N PHE A 167 -10.74 -2.98 -7.15
CA PHE A 167 -9.68 -2.70 -6.17
C PHE A 167 -9.57 -3.86 -5.19
N GLY A 168 -8.39 -4.40 -4.91
CA GLY A 168 -8.25 -5.59 -4.07
C GLY A 168 -8.65 -6.88 -4.78
N ILE A 169 -8.89 -7.95 -4.01
CA ILE A 169 -9.20 -9.28 -4.57
C ILE A 169 -10.58 -9.26 -5.25
N GLY A 170 -10.67 -9.89 -6.42
CA GLY A 170 -11.94 -10.05 -7.13
C GLY A 170 -11.93 -11.17 -8.16
N LYS A 171 -13.13 -11.62 -8.50
CA LYS A 171 -13.42 -12.69 -9.47
C LYS A 171 -14.16 -12.12 -10.67
N VAL A 172 -13.74 -12.52 -11.86
CA VAL A 172 -14.35 -12.12 -13.14
C VAL A 172 -15.03 -13.33 -13.76
N TYR A 173 -16.23 -13.14 -14.28
CA TYR A 173 -17.02 -14.19 -14.92
C TYR A 173 -17.44 -13.78 -16.33
N ASP A 174 -17.56 -14.76 -17.23
CA ASP A 174 -18.10 -14.54 -18.57
C ASP A 174 -19.64 -14.48 -18.56
N ARG A 175 -20.22 -14.22 -19.74
CA ARG A 175 -21.68 -14.14 -19.93
C ARG A 175 -22.41 -15.47 -19.77
N TYR A 176 -21.69 -16.58 -19.61
CA TYR A 176 -22.25 -17.90 -19.31
C TYR A 176 -22.13 -18.24 -17.81
N GLY A 177 -21.60 -17.32 -16.99
CA GLY A 177 -21.38 -17.51 -15.56
C GLY A 177 -20.15 -18.35 -15.24
N LYS A 178 -19.25 -18.56 -16.20
CA LYS A 178 -18.00 -19.30 -15.97
C LYS A 178 -16.94 -18.35 -15.42
N LEU A 179 -16.24 -18.79 -14.36
CA LEU A 179 -15.09 -18.07 -13.82
C LEU A 179 -14.00 -17.96 -14.89
N VAL A 180 -13.61 -16.72 -15.19
CA VAL A 180 -12.56 -16.38 -16.16
C VAL A 180 -11.25 -16.09 -15.44
N ASN A 181 -11.30 -15.33 -14.34
CA ASN A 181 -10.12 -14.88 -13.61
C ASN A 181 -10.43 -14.68 -12.11
N GLU A 182 -9.41 -14.85 -11.27
CA GLU A 182 -9.41 -14.49 -9.84
C GLU A 182 -8.03 -13.90 -9.51
N CYS A 183 -7.99 -12.60 -9.24
CA CYS A 183 -6.75 -11.85 -9.06
C CYS A 183 -6.94 -10.63 -8.14
N GLU A 184 -5.83 -9.97 -7.81
CA GLU A 184 -5.87 -8.65 -7.16
C GLU A 184 -5.96 -7.54 -8.20
N TRP A 185 -6.71 -6.49 -7.89
CA TRP A 185 -6.93 -5.32 -8.73
C TRP A 185 -6.36 -4.08 -8.06
N TYR A 186 -5.78 -3.18 -8.85
CA TYR A 186 -5.44 -1.84 -8.39
C TYR A 186 -5.95 -0.82 -9.40
N ASN A 187 -6.90 0.01 -8.96
CA ASN A 187 -7.48 1.07 -9.76
C ASN A 187 -7.95 0.60 -11.16
N GLY A 188 -8.65 -0.55 -11.19
CA GLY A 188 -9.19 -1.14 -12.42
C GLY A 188 -8.19 -1.96 -13.25
N ILE A 189 -6.92 -2.02 -12.83
CA ILE A 189 -5.88 -2.79 -13.52
C ILE A 189 -5.66 -4.11 -12.77
N GLU A 190 -5.63 -5.23 -13.51
CA GLU A 190 -5.22 -6.53 -12.96
C GLU A 190 -3.76 -6.47 -12.50
N CYS A 191 -3.49 -6.85 -11.26
CA CYS A 191 -2.15 -7.03 -10.77
C CYS A 191 -1.68 -8.46 -11.12
N ASP A 192 -0.65 -8.57 -11.95
CA ASP A 192 -0.03 -9.85 -12.28
C ASP A 192 0.58 -10.53 -11.04
N ILE A 193 0.61 -11.87 -11.09
CA ILE A 193 0.99 -12.78 -9.99
C ILE A 193 2.42 -12.52 -9.46
N GLU A 194 3.33 -12.04 -10.31
CA GLU A 194 4.74 -11.83 -9.94
C GLU A 194 4.96 -10.55 -9.13
N GLU A 195 4.05 -9.57 -9.16
CA GLU A 195 4.08 -8.36 -8.30
C GLU A 195 5.48 -7.68 -8.24
N ILE A 196 6.17 -7.58 -9.39
CA ILE A 196 7.52 -7.01 -9.53
C ILE A 196 7.44 -5.54 -9.97
N TYR A 197 8.13 -4.66 -9.26
CA TYR A 197 8.50 -3.34 -9.76
C TYR A 197 9.92 -3.38 -10.33
N GLU A 198 10.08 -3.05 -11.61
CA GLU A 198 11.39 -2.79 -12.22
C GLU A 198 11.40 -1.40 -12.87
N GLY A 199 12.28 -0.51 -12.40
CA GLY A 199 12.38 0.84 -12.94
C GLY A 199 13.27 1.77 -12.13
N ASP A 200 13.22 3.07 -12.42
CA ASP A 200 14.01 4.11 -11.75
C ASP A 200 13.28 4.76 -10.56
N GLY A 201 12.04 4.38 -10.27
CA GLY A 201 11.21 5.05 -9.26
C GLY A 201 10.33 6.18 -9.80
N SER A 202 10.32 6.43 -11.12
CA SER A 202 9.46 7.47 -11.73
C SER A 202 7.98 7.08 -11.80
N LYS A 203 7.70 5.77 -11.86
CA LYS A 203 6.34 5.23 -11.87
C LYS A 203 5.86 4.92 -10.44
N PRO A 204 4.55 5.03 -10.16
CA PRO A 204 3.98 4.66 -8.87
C PRO A 204 4.37 3.25 -8.43
N LEU A 205 4.63 3.10 -7.13
CA LEU A 205 5.08 1.86 -6.49
C LEU A 205 3.88 1.22 -5.78
N ASN A 206 3.43 0.03 -6.21
CA ASN A 206 2.34 -0.68 -5.54
C ASN A 206 2.76 -1.14 -4.13
N ILE A 207 1.96 -0.80 -3.12
CA ILE A 207 2.19 -1.18 -1.71
C ILE A 207 2.19 -2.70 -1.51
N GLY A 208 1.43 -3.42 -2.35
CA GLY A 208 1.34 -4.88 -2.34
C GLY A 208 2.49 -5.60 -3.06
N MET A 209 3.45 -4.89 -3.66
CA MET A 209 4.53 -5.53 -4.45
C MET A 209 5.37 -6.52 -3.63
N LYS A 210 5.85 -7.58 -4.29
CA LYS A 210 6.76 -8.57 -3.69
C LYS A 210 8.23 -8.30 -4.02
N HIS A 211 8.51 -7.75 -5.19
CA HIS A 211 9.89 -7.58 -5.64
C HIS A 211 10.11 -6.15 -6.09
N LEU A 212 11.00 -5.44 -5.40
CA LEU A 212 11.44 -4.10 -5.79
C LEU A 212 12.80 -4.21 -6.47
N LYS A 213 12.89 -3.79 -7.72
CA LYS A 213 14.14 -3.67 -8.49
C LYS A 213 14.29 -2.26 -9.02
N LEU A 214 15.19 -1.50 -8.40
CA LEU A 214 15.57 -0.17 -8.84
C LEU A 214 16.81 -0.26 -9.72
N ILE A 215 16.76 0.34 -10.91
CA ILE A 215 17.91 0.42 -11.81
C ILE A 215 18.96 1.41 -11.29
N ASP A 216 20.13 1.39 -11.92
CA ASP A 216 21.21 2.36 -11.66
C ASP A 216 20.71 3.80 -11.81
N TYR A 217 21.24 4.72 -11.01
CA TYR A 217 20.88 6.14 -11.03
C TYR A 217 19.37 6.40 -10.87
N CYS A 218 18.69 5.65 -10.01
CA CYS A 218 17.25 5.82 -9.77
C CYS A 218 16.90 7.27 -9.35
N VAL A 219 15.69 7.71 -9.68
CA VAL A 219 15.24 9.10 -9.45
C VAL A 219 14.78 9.36 -8.02
N LEU A 220 14.71 8.33 -7.17
CA LEU A 220 14.31 8.45 -5.78
C LEU A 220 15.47 8.99 -4.94
N VAL A 221 15.19 10.02 -4.14
CA VAL A 221 16.19 10.72 -3.31
C VAL A 221 16.11 10.37 -1.84
N ASP A 222 14.96 9.85 -1.39
CA ASP A 222 14.70 9.42 -0.02
C ASP A 222 14.57 7.89 0.04
N TRP A 223 14.50 7.32 1.24
CA TRP A 223 14.36 5.89 1.48
C TRP A 223 13.32 5.59 2.57
N ASP A 224 12.17 5.07 2.17
CA ASP A 224 11.16 4.57 3.11
C ASP A 224 10.36 3.42 2.49
N VAL A 225 10.70 2.19 2.89
CA VAL A 225 9.99 0.97 2.46
C VAL A 225 8.98 0.49 3.52
N SER A 226 8.70 1.28 4.55
CA SER A 226 7.94 0.83 5.73
C SER A 226 6.51 0.38 5.40
N LEU A 227 5.90 0.96 4.36
CA LEU A 227 4.56 0.61 3.90
C LEU A 227 4.52 -0.61 2.96
N LEU A 228 5.65 -1.04 2.39
CA LEU A 228 5.70 -2.18 1.46
C LEU A 228 5.60 -3.53 2.20
N TYR A 229 4.41 -3.81 2.74
CA TYR A 229 4.19 -4.89 3.71
C TYR A 229 4.39 -6.30 3.12
N ASN A 230 4.29 -6.44 1.79
CA ASN A 230 4.34 -7.71 1.09
C ASN A 230 5.72 -8.01 0.48
N LEU A 231 6.68 -7.12 0.68
CA LEU A 231 7.98 -7.18 0.02
C LEU A 231 8.79 -8.41 0.44
N GLU A 232 9.27 -9.16 -0.54
CA GLU A 232 10.09 -10.37 -0.42
C GLU A 232 11.53 -10.15 -0.89
N SER A 233 11.76 -9.26 -1.86
CA SER A 233 13.14 -8.89 -2.28
C SER A 233 13.29 -7.41 -2.59
N ILE A 234 14.47 -6.88 -2.28
CA ILE A 234 14.93 -5.56 -2.68
C ILE A 234 16.21 -5.73 -3.51
N GLU A 235 16.22 -5.19 -4.72
CA GLU A 235 17.40 -4.99 -5.55
C GLU A 235 17.51 -3.50 -5.89
N ILE A 236 18.66 -2.90 -5.57
CA ILE A 236 18.98 -1.51 -5.87
C ILE A 236 20.22 -1.53 -6.75
N GLY A 237 20.16 -0.85 -7.89
CA GLY A 237 21.28 -0.68 -8.80
C GLY A 237 22.40 0.19 -8.22
N ASN A 238 23.33 0.56 -9.08
CA ASN A 238 24.46 1.40 -8.73
C ASN A 238 24.05 2.87 -8.62
N ASP A 239 24.82 3.63 -7.85
CA ASP A 239 24.73 5.09 -7.78
C ASP A 239 23.39 5.69 -7.30
N CYS A 240 22.60 4.96 -6.53
CA CYS A 240 21.31 5.42 -6.00
C CYS A 240 21.44 6.09 -4.61
N PHE A 241 20.43 6.87 -4.18
CA PHE A 241 20.22 7.27 -2.78
C PHE A 241 21.36 8.00 -2.04
N GLY A 242 22.28 8.69 -2.71
CA GLY A 242 23.45 9.29 -2.06
C GLY A 242 23.14 10.30 -0.93
N SER A 243 21.95 10.92 -0.93
CA SER A 243 21.52 11.90 0.07
C SER A 243 20.86 11.29 1.32
N VAL A 244 20.57 9.99 1.32
CA VAL A 244 19.89 9.32 2.43
C VAL A 244 20.79 9.36 3.67
N GLN A 245 20.18 9.70 4.81
CA GLN A 245 20.86 9.76 6.10
C GLN A 245 20.73 8.44 6.85
N THR A 246 19.52 7.89 6.88
CA THR A 246 19.22 6.67 7.60
C THR A 246 18.70 5.62 6.62
N PHE A 247 19.48 4.57 6.40
CA PHE A 247 18.97 3.38 5.75
C PHE A 247 18.30 2.52 6.82
N LYS A 248 16.96 2.43 6.77
CA LYS A 248 16.20 1.65 7.73
C LYS A 248 15.23 0.70 7.05
N ILE A 249 15.24 -0.54 7.51
CA ILE A 249 14.20 -1.53 7.23
C ILE A 249 13.77 -2.10 8.58
N ASP A 250 12.48 -1.99 8.91
CA ASP A 250 11.94 -2.50 10.17
C ASP A 250 10.60 -3.20 9.95
N ARG A 251 10.44 -4.37 10.58
CA ARG A 251 9.21 -5.18 10.60
C ARG A 251 8.72 -5.67 9.22
N LEU A 252 9.58 -5.68 8.20
CA LEU A 252 9.29 -6.31 6.91
C LEU A 252 9.49 -7.82 7.00
N ASN A 253 8.54 -8.49 7.66
CA ASN A 253 8.66 -9.91 8.01
C ASN A 253 8.62 -10.87 6.83
N ARG A 254 8.25 -10.42 5.63
CA ARG A 254 8.26 -11.23 4.39
C ARG A 254 9.55 -11.07 3.58
N LEU A 255 10.36 -10.07 3.90
CA LEU A 255 11.57 -9.75 3.17
C LEU A 255 12.60 -10.86 3.37
N LYS A 256 13.09 -11.44 2.28
CA LYS A 256 14.05 -12.56 2.23
C LYS A 256 15.43 -12.11 1.76
N THR A 257 15.49 -11.24 0.75
CA THR A 257 16.76 -10.85 0.13
C THR A 257 16.88 -9.34 -0.02
N ILE A 258 18.07 -8.82 0.23
CA ILE A 258 18.46 -7.45 -0.04
C ILE A 258 19.74 -7.48 -0.87
N LYS A 259 19.74 -6.77 -2.00
CA LYS A 259 20.90 -6.55 -2.86
C LYS A 259 21.02 -5.08 -3.18
N ILE A 260 22.19 -4.51 -2.93
CA ILE A 260 22.49 -3.10 -3.17
C ILE A 260 23.73 -3.03 -4.05
N GLY A 261 23.65 -2.28 -5.14
CA GLY A 261 24.75 -2.05 -6.07
C GLY A 261 25.81 -1.11 -5.52
N ASP A 262 26.87 -0.96 -6.30
CA ASP A 262 28.04 -0.17 -5.94
C ASP A 262 27.69 1.31 -5.82
N ASN A 263 28.41 2.01 -4.94
CA ASN A 263 28.30 3.45 -4.76
C ASN A 263 26.89 3.96 -4.37
N SER A 264 25.93 3.08 -4.05
CA SER A 264 24.57 3.45 -3.63
C SER A 264 24.48 3.77 -2.15
N PHE A 265 23.78 4.82 -1.75
CA PHE A 265 23.71 5.38 -0.38
C PHE A 265 24.92 6.19 0.08
N THR A 266 25.84 6.58 -0.81
CA THR A 266 26.96 7.46 -0.42
C THR A 266 27.08 8.73 -1.25
N GLN A 267 27.62 9.79 -0.64
CA GLN A 267 28.15 10.95 -1.38
C GLN A 267 29.66 10.82 -1.66
N LYS A 268 30.36 9.85 -1.06
CA LYS A 268 31.81 9.62 -1.19
C LYS A 268 32.11 8.47 -2.14
N LYS A 269 31.68 8.67 -3.39
CA LYS A 269 31.84 7.72 -4.49
C LYS A 269 33.30 7.26 -4.62
N ASN A 270 33.52 5.94 -4.69
CA ASN A 270 34.83 5.31 -4.83
C ASN A 270 35.88 5.76 -3.79
N GLY A 271 35.42 6.16 -2.60
CA GLY A 271 36.27 6.67 -1.53
C GLY A 271 35.68 6.35 -0.16
N TRP A 272 36.09 7.12 0.85
CA TRP A 272 35.57 7.01 2.20
C TRP A 272 35.12 8.38 2.70
N GLY A 273 34.20 8.37 3.66
CA GLY A 273 33.76 9.53 4.41
C GLY A 273 33.56 9.20 5.87
N ILE A 274 33.43 10.24 6.68
CA ILE A 274 33.03 10.13 8.08
C ILE A 274 31.85 11.06 8.26
N ASP A 275 30.66 10.49 8.30
CA ASP A 275 29.44 11.18 8.68
C ASP A 275 28.76 10.37 9.80
N GLU A 276 28.97 10.83 11.04
CA GLU A 276 28.40 10.19 12.24
C GLU A 276 26.88 10.36 12.32
N SER A 277 26.29 11.25 11.51
CA SER A 277 24.83 11.41 11.44
C SER A 277 24.15 10.35 10.56
N LYS A 278 24.92 9.64 9.72
CA LYS A 278 24.43 8.59 8.84
C LYS A 278 24.41 7.23 9.50
N SER A 279 23.31 6.49 9.37
CA SER A 279 23.09 5.24 10.12
C SER A 279 22.38 4.14 9.32
N PHE A 280 22.68 2.88 9.64
CA PHE A 280 22.21 1.69 8.94
C PHE A 280 21.50 0.73 9.91
N HIS A 281 20.24 0.42 9.65
CA HIS A 281 19.43 -0.41 10.54
C HIS A 281 18.57 -1.41 9.76
N ILE A 282 18.74 -2.69 10.04
CA ILE A 282 17.80 -3.75 9.61
C ILE A 282 17.31 -4.48 10.84
N LEU A 283 16.02 -4.31 11.14
CA LEU A 283 15.42 -4.66 12.41
C LEU A 283 14.18 -5.53 12.20
N ASN A 284 14.00 -6.55 13.04
CA ASN A 284 12.74 -7.32 13.13
C ASN A 284 12.25 -7.90 11.79
N CYS A 285 13.16 -8.32 10.90
CA CYS A 285 12.84 -8.94 9.62
C CYS A 285 12.99 -10.46 9.77
N LYS A 286 11.90 -11.14 10.16
CA LYS A 286 11.93 -12.55 10.56
C LYS A 286 12.32 -13.53 9.45
N SER A 287 12.03 -13.20 8.19
CA SER A 287 12.32 -14.06 7.04
C SER A 287 13.55 -13.64 6.26
N LEU A 288 14.33 -12.66 6.72
CA LEU A 288 15.48 -12.18 5.98
C LEU A 288 16.59 -13.24 6.00
N GLU A 289 16.99 -13.69 4.82
CA GLU A 289 17.94 -14.79 4.59
C GLU A 289 19.31 -14.29 4.13
N SER A 290 19.34 -13.28 3.25
CA SER A 290 20.60 -12.77 2.69
C SER A 290 20.64 -11.25 2.49
N ILE A 291 21.82 -10.68 2.73
CA ILE A 291 22.15 -9.27 2.48
C ILE A 291 23.40 -9.23 1.60
N GLN A 292 23.31 -8.51 0.48
CA GLN A 292 24.44 -8.23 -0.41
C GLN A 292 24.56 -6.72 -0.62
N ILE A 293 25.75 -6.18 -0.39
CA ILE A 293 26.06 -4.76 -0.54
C ILE A 293 27.29 -4.64 -1.43
N GLY A 294 27.18 -3.87 -2.51
CA GLY A 294 28.24 -3.53 -3.44
C GLY A 294 29.34 -2.69 -2.81
N GLU A 295 30.41 -2.42 -3.54
CA GLU A 295 31.53 -1.63 -3.05
C GLU A 295 31.13 -0.15 -2.88
N TYR A 296 31.67 0.52 -1.86
CA TYR A 296 31.51 1.95 -1.59
C TYR A 296 30.10 2.45 -1.27
N SER A 297 29.08 1.59 -1.28
CA SER A 297 27.67 1.94 -1.06
C SER A 297 27.44 2.75 0.23
N PHE A 298 27.95 2.30 1.36
CA PHE A 298 27.80 2.96 2.66
C PHE A 298 29.15 3.50 3.17
N SER A 299 29.95 4.09 2.28
CA SER A 299 31.34 4.48 2.59
C SER A 299 31.49 5.74 3.45
N ASP A 300 30.44 6.54 3.60
CA ASP A 300 30.37 7.69 4.50
C ASP A 300 29.46 7.46 5.72
N TYR A 301 28.92 6.25 5.91
CA TYR A 301 28.11 5.90 7.09
C TYR A 301 29.02 5.58 8.28
N ALA A 302 29.16 6.54 9.20
CA ALA A 302 29.99 6.40 10.41
C ALA A 302 29.16 6.37 11.71
N GLY A 303 27.84 6.53 11.65
CA GLY A 303 26.95 6.44 12.81
C GLY A 303 26.63 5.01 13.23
N ASP A 304 25.41 4.76 13.70
CA ASP A 304 24.98 3.45 14.19
C ASP A 304 24.83 2.43 13.04
N PHE A 305 25.31 1.20 13.28
CA PHE A 305 25.00 0.03 12.46
C PHE A 305 24.33 -1.02 13.31
N GLU A 306 23.12 -1.42 12.92
CA GLU A 306 22.33 -2.38 13.66
C GLU A 306 21.73 -3.45 12.73
N LEU A 307 22.08 -4.70 13.02
CA LEU A 307 21.35 -5.88 12.56
C LEU A 307 20.74 -6.56 13.78
N LYS A 308 19.41 -6.60 13.87
CA LYS A 308 18.72 -7.08 15.07
C LYS A 308 17.44 -7.85 14.79
N ASN A 309 17.24 -8.95 15.52
CA ASN A 309 16.06 -9.82 15.43
C ASN A 309 15.84 -10.35 14.00
N LEU A 310 16.89 -10.99 13.45
CA LEU A 310 16.96 -11.56 12.10
C LEU A 310 17.23 -13.08 12.17
N PRO A 311 16.27 -13.88 12.69
CA PRO A 311 16.50 -15.30 13.03
C PRO A 311 16.78 -16.22 11.82
N GLN A 312 16.47 -15.79 10.59
CA GLN A 312 16.70 -16.58 9.37
C GLN A 312 17.93 -16.12 8.58
N LEU A 313 18.68 -15.12 9.07
CA LEU A 313 19.79 -14.55 8.32
C LEU A 313 20.96 -15.54 8.25
N GLN A 314 21.33 -15.91 7.02
CA GLN A 314 22.35 -16.93 6.74
C GLN A 314 23.57 -16.35 6.04
N SER A 315 23.42 -15.28 5.25
CA SER A 315 24.51 -14.72 4.45
C SER A 315 24.53 -13.20 4.48
N ILE A 316 25.72 -12.65 4.74
CA ILE A 316 26.02 -11.22 4.59
C ILE A 316 27.26 -11.11 3.72
N GLN A 317 27.13 -10.43 2.59
CA GLN A 317 28.24 -10.07 1.72
C GLN A 317 28.32 -8.55 1.61
N ILE A 318 29.50 -7.99 1.90
CA ILE A 318 29.77 -6.55 1.81
C ILE A 318 31.04 -6.35 0.99
N GLY A 319 30.89 -5.76 -0.19
CA GLY A 319 31.92 -5.62 -1.20
C GLY A 319 32.37 -6.95 -1.82
N THR A 320 33.54 -6.90 -2.47
CA THR A 320 34.19 -8.06 -3.09
C THR A 320 35.44 -8.44 -2.30
N ILE A 321 35.66 -9.75 -2.10
CA ILE A 321 36.89 -10.26 -1.47
C ILE A 321 38.10 -9.86 -2.33
N GLY A 322 39.07 -9.20 -1.70
CA GLY A 322 40.30 -8.74 -2.36
C GLY A 322 40.22 -7.33 -2.97
N SER A 323 39.05 -6.69 -2.93
CA SER A 323 38.86 -5.30 -3.35
C SER A 323 38.79 -4.35 -2.16
N GLN A 324 39.08 -3.07 -2.40
CA GLN A 324 38.77 -2.02 -1.44
C GLN A 324 37.28 -1.68 -1.53
N SER A 325 36.53 -1.86 -0.45
CA SER A 325 35.08 -1.58 -0.41
C SER A 325 34.74 -0.31 0.35
N TRP A 326 35.46 0.01 1.43
CA TRP A 326 35.23 1.17 2.32
C TRP A 326 33.82 1.31 2.94
N ASN A 327 32.91 0.37 2.72
CA ASN A 327 31.62 0.31 3.42
C ASN A 327 31.83 0.30 4.93
N PHE A 328 31.10 1.17 5.64
CA PHE A 328 31.07 1.22 7.11
C PHE A 328 32.46 1.41 7.78
N SER A 329 33.43 2.02 7.08
CA SER A 329 34.84 2.08 7.51
C SER A 329 35.07 2.69 8.91
N TYR A 330 34.19 3.58 9.35
CA TYR A 330 34.29 4.28 10.63
C TYR A 330 33.08 4.04 11.54
N CYS A 331 32.25 3.05 11.19
CA CYS A 331 31.04 2.74 11.90
C CYS A 331 31.31 1.88 13.15
N SER A 332 30.54 2.10 14.22
CA SER A 332 30.46 1.13 15.32
C SER A 332 29.68 -0.11 14.86
N PHE A 333 30.41 -1.17 14.49
CA PHE A 333 29.78 -2.39 13.99
C PHE A 333 29.15 -3.19 15.14
N VAL A 334 27.81 -3.12 15.28
CA VAL A 334 27.08 -3.78 16.37
C VAL A 334 26.05 -4.77 15.82
N ILE A 335 26.32 -6.07 15.98
CA ILE A 335 25.36 -7.14 15.70
C ILE A 335 24.72 -7.59 17.03
N ARG A 336 23.38 -7.60 17.15
CA ARG A 336 22.67 -8.02 18.37
C ARG A 336 21.53 -8.98 18.08
N GLY A 337 21.38 -10.02 18.90
CA GLY A 337 20.21 -10.91 18.83
C GLY A 337 20.18 -11.79 17.57
N ILE A 338 21.35 -12.08 17.01
CA ILE A 338 21.50 -13.20 16.07
C ILE A 338 22.01 -14.37 16.90
N ASP A 339 21.12 -15.29 17.27
CA ASP A 339 21.51 -16.62 17.71
C ASP A 339 22.04 -17.38 16.49
N MET A 340 23.25 -17.01 16.05
CA MET A 340 23.93 -17.76 15.00
C MET A 340 24.23 -19.14 15.57
N ILE A 341 23.65 -20.18 14.97
CA ILE A 341 24.22 -21.52 15.02
C ILE A 341 25.59 -21.40 14.34
N LEU A 342 26.60 -21.03 15.13
CA LEU A 342 28.01 -21.10 14.79
C LEU A 342 28.34 -22.59 14.63
N ASN A 343 28.13 -23.13 13.43
CA ASN A 343 28.95 -24.26 13.01
C ASN A 343 30.29 -23.67 12.57
N ILE A 344 31.19 -23.57 13.55
CA ILE A 344 32.62 -23.31 13.40
C ILE A 344 33.26 -24.43 12.58
#